data_AF-A0A8I0H6N0-F1
#
_entry.id   AF-A0A8I0H6N0-F1
#
_cell.length_a   1.000
_cell.length_b   1.000
_cell.length_c   1.000
_cell.angle_alpha   90.00
_cell.angle_beta   90.00
_cell.angle_gamma   90.00
#
_symmetry.space_group_name_H-M   'P 1'
#
loop_
_entity.id
_entity.type
_entity.pdbx_description
1 polymer ?
#
loop_
_entity_poly.entity_id
_entity_poly.type
_entity_poly.pdbx_seq_one_letter_code
_entity_poly.pdbx_strand_id
1 'polypeptide(L)'
;ANGKYFEFYTTHEFEPQFEKVRELFDGMAIPTSEDWKKLQQDVEQYGLYHAYRLAIAPTQSISYVQNATSSVMPIVDQIERRTYG
;
A
#
# COMPACT_ATOMS: atom_id res chain seq x y z
N ALA A 1 -11.92 8.84 -18.55
CA ALA A 1 -11.46 7.51 -18.09
C ALA A 1 -12.66 6.57 -18.09
N ASN A 2 -12.51 5.29 -18.46
CA ASN A 2 -13.66 4.38 -18.64
C ASN A 2 -14.15 3.69 -17.33
N GLY A 3 -13.75 4.19 -16.15
CA GLY A 3 -14.19 3.68 -14.84
C GLY A 3 -13.69 2.30 -14.42
N LYS A 4 -13.27 1.44 -15.37
CA LYS A 4 -12.95 0.01 -15.15
C LYS A 4 -11.93 -0.27 -14.04
N TYR A 5 -11.02 0.68 -13.78
CA TYR A 5 -10.06 0.57 -12.66
C TYR A 5 -10.76 0.42 -11.29
N PHE A 6 -11.89 1.10 -11.10
CA PHE A 6 -12.59 1.16 -9.81
C PHE A 6 -13.53 -0.02 -9.58
N GLU A 7 -13.92 -0.77 -10.62
CA GLU A 7 -14.83 -1.91 -10.50
C GLU A 7 -14.35 -2.92 -9.46
N PHE A 8 -13.05 -3.20 -9.41
CA PHE A 8 -12.45 -4.08 -8.40
C PHE A 8 -12.69 -3.58 -6.96
N TYR A 9 -12.62 -2.27 -6.75
CA TYR A 9 -12.72 -1.66 -5.42
C TYR A 9 -14.15 -1.36 -4.97
N THR A 10 -15.08 -1.17 -5.91
CA THR A 10 -16.48 -0.88 -5.60
C THR A 10 -17.33 -2.13 -5.45
N THR A 11 -16.85 -3.29 -5.92
CA THR A 11 -17.54 -4.58 -5.83
C THR A 11 -17.03 -5.48 -4.70
N HIS A 12 -15.87 -5.17 -4.12
CA HIS A 12 -15.26 -5.93 -3.04
C HIS A 12 -15.07 -5.05 -1.80
N GLU A 13 -15.19 -5.67 -0.63
CA GLU A 13 -14.83 -5.07 0.64
C GLU A 13 -13.41 -5.53 1.04
N PHE A 14 -12.59 -4.59 1.53
CA PHE A 14 -11.19 -4.84 1.89
C PHE A 14 -10.97 -4.79 3.40
N GLU A 15 -11.94 -5.29 4.16
CA GLU A 15 -11.84 -5.32 5.61
C GLU A 15 -10.91 -6.43 6.12
N PRO A 16 -10.16 -6.19 7.21
CA PRO A 16 -9.42 -7.23 7.91
C PRO A 16 -10.35 -8.37 8.36
N GLN A 17 -10.06 -9.58 7.88
CA GLN A 17 -10.83 -10.79 8.20
C GLN A 17 -10.50 -11.36 9.59
N PHE A 18 -9.34 -10.98 10.15
CA PHE A 18 -8.89 -11.44 11.46
C PHE A 18 -8.90 -10.31 12.46
N GLU A 19 -9.40 -10.57 13.67
CA GLU A 19 -9.49 -9.56 14.75
C GLU A 19 -8.12 -8.94 15.07
N LYS A 20 -7.09 -9.79 15.22
CA LYS A 20 -5.71 -9.33 15.45
C LYS A 20 -5.18 -8.37 14.39
N VAL A 21 -5.72 -8.40 13.17
CA VAL A 21 -5.32 -7.49 12.09
C VAL A 21 -6.17 -6.22 12.15
N ARG A 22 -7.46 -6.34 12.48
CA ARG A 22 -8.37 -5.21 12.69
C ARG A 22 -7.85 -4.27 13.77
N GLU A 23 -7.36 -4.82 14.88
CA GLU A 23 -6.73 -4.06 15.98
C GLU A 23 -5.54 -3.20 15.53
N LEU A 24 -4.76 -3.66 14.53
CA LEU A 24 -3.61 -2.89 14.00
C LEU A 24 -4.02 -1.59 13.28
N PHE A 25 -5.28 -1.49 12.87
CA PHE A 25 -5.83 -0.31 12.20
C PHE A 25 -6.65 0.58 13.14
N ASP A 26 -6.64 0.33 14.46
CA ASP A 26 -7.36 1.19 15.41
C ASP A 26 -6.91 2.66 15.30
N GLY A 27 -7.87 3.58 15.29
CA GLY A 27 -7.66 5.00 15.01
C GLY A 27 -7.47 5.38 13.53
N MET A 28 -7.48 4.42 12.60
CA MET A 28 -7.42 4.66 11.14
C MET A 28 -8.67 4.16 10.43
N ALA A 29 -9.28 5.00 9.60
CA ALA A 29 -10.40 4.60 8.77
C ALA A 29 -9.92 3.73 7.59
N ILE A 30 -10.51 2.55 7.44
CA ILE A 30 -10.28 1.67 6.29
C ILE A 30 -11.26 2.06 5.18
N PRO A 31 -10.79 2.36 3.95
CA PRO A 31 -11.68 2.76 2.86
C PRO A 31 -12.74 1.70 2.53
N THR A 32 -13.99 2.13 2.46
CA THR A 32 -15.14 1.32 2.10
C THR A 32 -15.43 1.39 0.59
N SER A 33 -16.29 0.51 0.09
CA SER A 33 -16.72 0.56 -1.31
C SER A 33 -17.42 1.89 -1.68
N GLU A 34 -18.07 2.57 -0.73
CA GLU A 34 -18.66 3.90 -0.96
C GLU A 34 -17.60 4.99 -1.08
N ASP A 35 -16.54 4.93 -0.26
CA ASP A 35 -15.39 5.84 -0.40
C ASP A 35 -14.73 5.71 -1.77
N TRP A 36 -14.64 4.48 -2.28
CA TRP A 36 -14.14 4.20 -3.64
C TRP A 36 -15.06 4.73 -4.74
N LYS A 37 -16.38 4.63 -4.59
CA LYS A 37 -17.34 5.23 -5.55
C LYS A 37 -17.23 6.74 -5.58
N LYS A 38 -17.08 7.37 -4.42
CA LYS A 38 -16.85 8.82 -4.33
C LYS A 38 -15.53 9.21 -5.02
N LEU A 39 -14.45 8.48 -4.75
CA LEU A 39 -13.17 8.71 -5.42
C LEU A 39 -13.24 8.52 -6.93
N GLN A 40 -14.01 7.53 -7.40
CA GLN A 40 -14.24 7.34 -8.84
C GLN A 40 -14.88 8.58 -9.47
N GLN A 41 -15.92 9.14 -8.85
CA GLN A 41 -16.59 10.35 -9.34
C GLN A 41 -15.62 11.54 -9.40
N ASP A 42 -14.80 11.72 -8.37
CA ASP A 42 -13.79 12.77 -8.33
C ASP A 42 -12.75 12.60 -9.46
N VAL A 43 -12.28 11.37 -9.69
CA VAL A 43 -11.32 11.09 -10.78
C VAL A 43 -11.95 11.26 -12.17
N GLU A 44 -13.24 10.95 -12.34
CA GLU A 44 -13.96 11.21 -13.58
C GLU A 44 -14.13 12.71 -13.85
N GLN A 45 -14.37 13.51 -12.81
CA GLN A 45 -14.52 14.96 -12.90
C GLN A 45 -13.19 15.70 -13.11
N TYR A 46 -12.16 15.36 -12.33
CA TYR A 46 -10.91 16.12 -12.27
C TYR A 46 -9.75 15.46 -13.03
N GLY A 47 -9.87 14.17 -13.36
CA GLY A 47 -8.79 13.39 -13.93
C GLY A 47 -7.68 13.07 -12.92
N LEU A 48 -6.58 12.52 -13.43
CA LEU A 48 -5.36 12.27 -12.67
C LEU A 48 -4.18 12.85 -13.45
N TYR A 49 -3.25 13.46 -12.74
CA TYR A 49 -2.06 14.05 -13.36
C TYR A 49 -1.03 12.99 -13.79
N HIS A 50 -0.88 11.92 -13.01
CA HIS A 50 0.12 10.88 -13.24
C HIS A 50 -0.48 9.66 -13.93
N ALA A 51 0.14 9.19 -15.02
CA ALA A 51 -0.26 7.97 -15.71
C ALA A 51 0.01 6.69 -14.87
N TYR A 52 1.06 6.70 -14.04
CA TYR A 52 1.44 5.62 -13.14
C TYR A 52 1.90 6.21 -11.81
N ARG A 53 1.58 5.55 -10.68
CA ARG A 53 1.79 6.12 -9.33
C ARG A 53 2.58 5.22 -8.38
N LEU A 54 2.36 3.91 -8.44
CA LEU A 54 2.90 2.97 -7.46
C LEU A 54 3.91 2.03 -8.12
N ALA A 55 5.10 1.96 -7.54
CA ALA A 55 6.12 0.96 -7.85
C ALA A 55 6.91 0.68 -6.55
N ILE A 56 7.14 -0.59 -6.25
CA ILE A 56 7.91 -0.99 -5.07
C ILE A 56 9.30 -1.42 -5.54
N ALA A 57 10.29 -0.58 -5.31
CA ALA A 57 11.68 -0.86 -5.64
C ALA A 57 12.42 -1.56 -4.48
N PRO A 58 13.55 -2.23 -4.74
CA PRO A 58 14.45 -2.67 -3.69
C PRO A 58 15.03 -1.47 -2.93
N THR A 59 15.06 -1.52 -1.60
CA THR A 59 15.51 -0.41 -0.76
C THR A 59 16.91 -0.61 -0.14
N GLN A 60 17.57 -1.74 -0.39
CA GLN A 60 18.95 -2.08 -0.02
C GLN A 60 19.58 -1.17 1.07
N SER A 61 20.50 -0.28 0.71
CA SER A 61 21.26 0.54 1.66
C SER A 61 20.43 1.58 2.42
N ILE A 62 19.36 2.13 1.82
CA ILE A 62 18.51 3.11 2.53
C ILE A 62 17.69 2.46 3.64
N SER A 63 17.49 1.14 3.59
CA SER A 63 16.81 0.38 4.66
C SER A 63 17.58 0.46 6.00
N TYR A 64 18.91 0.49 5.97
CA TYR A 64 19.70 0.66 7.21
C TYR A 64 19.49 2.04 7.84
N VAL A 65 19.39 3.10 7.02
CA VAL A 65 19.11 4.45 7.53
C VAL A 65 17.71 4.53 8.16
N GLN A 66 16.74 3.81 7.58
CA GLN A 66 15.38 3.75 8.08
C GLN A 66 15.18 2.75 9.22
N ASN A 67 16.23 2.01 9.63
CA ASN A 67 16.12 0.88 10.56
C ASN A 67 15.00 -0.11 10.17
N ALA A 68 14.89 -0.40 8.87
CA ALA A 68 13.83 -1.22 8.29
C ALA A 68 14.38 -2.42 7.51
N THR A 69 13.54 -3.44 7.28
CA THR A 69 13.85 -4.55 6.39
C THR A 69 13.85 -4.10 4.92
N SER A 70 14.53 -4.85 4.04
CA SER A 70 14.62 -4.49 2.62
C SER A 70 13.29 -4.68 1.91
N SER A 71 12.66 -3.58 1.49
CA SER A 71 11.39 -3.56 0.75
C SER A 71 10.30 -4.37 1.49
N VAL A 72 9.37 -4.96 0.73
CA VAL A 72 8.35 -5.91 1.24
C VAL A 72 8.86 -7.36 1.22
N MET A 73 10.17 -7.56 1.08
CA MET A 73 10.79 -8.88 0.95
C MET A 73 11.06 -9.48 2.35
N PRO A 74 11.09 -10.81 2.48
CA PRO A 74 11.55 -11.45 3.70
C PRO A 74 13.00 -11.03 4.02
N ILE A 75 13.34 -11.04 5.31
CA ILE A 75 14.71 -10.78 5.76
C ILE A 75 15.68 -11.81 5.16
N VAL A 76 16.89 -11.36 4.85
CA VAL A 76 17.94 -12.24 4.32
C VAL A 76 18.64 -13.03 5.42
N ASP A 77 18.84 -12.42 6.58
CA ASP A 77 19.47 -13.02 7.75
C ASP A 77 18.90 -12.34 9.02
N GLN A 78 18.95 -13.05 10.15
CA GLN A 78 18.55 -12.51 11.44
C GLN A 78 19.58 -11.50 11.96
N ILE A 79 20.88 -11.78 11.74
CA ILE A 79 21.98 -10.88 12.12
C ILE A 79 22.94 -10.79 10.94
N GLU A 80 22.85 -9.69 10.22
CA GLU A 80 23.68 -9.47 9.05
C GLU A 80 25.12 -9.11 9.45
N ARG A 81 26.08 -9.96 9.08
CA ARG A 81 27.51 -9.73 9.32
C ARG A 81 28.12 -9.01 8.13
N ARG A 82 28.67 -7.83 8.36
CA ARG A 82 29.40 -7.04 7.36
C ARG A 82 30.80 -6.74 7.88
N THR A 83 31.82 -7.11 7.11
CA THR A 83 33.19 -6.65 7.35
C THR A 83 33.36 -5.31 6.66
N TYR A 84 33.62 -4.26 7.45
CA TYR A 84 34.06 -2.98 6.91
C TYR A 84 35.57 -3.00 6.90
N GLY A 85 36.16 -2.85 5.70
CA GLY A 85 37.61 -2.71 5.52
C GLY A 85 38.09 -1.31 5.87
#